data_AF-A0A8D3AIJ7-F1
#
_entry.id   AF-A0A8D3AIJ7-F1
#
_cell.length_a   1.000
_cell.length_b   1.000
_cell.length_c   1.000
_cell.angle_alpha   90.00
_cell.angle_beta   90.00
_cell.angle_gamma   90.00
#
_symmetry.space_group_name_H-M   'P 1'
#
loop_
_entity.id
_entity.type
_entity.pdbx_description
1 polymer ?
#
loop_
_entity_poly.entity_id
_entity_poly.type
_entity_poly.pdbx_seq_one_letter_code
_entity_poly.pdbx_strand_id
1 'polypeptide(L)'
;FFLVCKRKLESKKEALLILSKELDTCQQERDQYKLMANQLREHHQGLKKKYRELIDGDPSLPPEKRKQVNLAQLLRDSRERAKQLAEEVKELTQRLTEAQGDNKLLRMTITRQRLGDEDVGARHFPAHEREDLVLQLERAGLQMEEMEHNVKAVTDELQDVKAERSVFREKADRLNVELNHILGNHEARIIDVDALCMENKYLHERFSQLQEEVNLLKSNIMKYKTALERRKNSSTYGKSYSSPLTGVLSAKQVQDMLLEEQGCSLPATPQSISDLKSLATALLETIHEKNLVIQHQRHTNRILGNRVADLERKLKTLEVSGLWSLPGGSQVKVLNLPHTKKQQQEARPHLTACVCVQLI
;
A
#
# COMPACT_ATOMS: atom_id res chain seq x y z
N PHE A 1 62.44 -19.87 -18.03
CA PHE A 1 61.80 -19.13 -16.92
C PHE A 1 61.58 -17.65 -17.27
N PHE A 2 62.64 -16.83 -17.42
CA PHE A 2 62.58 -15.37 -17.68
C PHE A 2 61.55 -14.92 -18.74
N LEU A 3 61.52 -15.53 -19.94
CA LEU A 3 60.57 -15.17 -21.01
C LEU A 3 59.09 -15.29 -20.59
N VAL A 4 58.75 -16.30 -19.78
CA VAL A 4 57.39 -16.54 -19.28
C VAL A 4 57.01 -15.47 -18.25
N CYS A 5 57.94 -15.10 -17.37
CA CYS A 5 57.75 -14.00 -16.43
C CYS A 5 57.57 -12.66 -17.16
N LYS A 6 58.36 -12.40 -18.22
CA LYS A 6 58.21 -11.19 -19.06
C LYS A 6 56.83 -11.13 -19.73
N ARG A 7 56.37 -12.21 -20.39
CA ARG A 7 55.02 -12.25 -20.99
C ARG A 7 53.90 -12.05 -19.95
N LYS A 8 54.02 -12.69 -18.77
CA LYS A 8 53.05 -12.50 -17.67
C LYS A 8 53.07 -11.08 -17.11
N LEU A 9 54.21 -10.40 -17.12
CA LEU A 9 54.31 -8.99 -16.70
C LEU A 9 53.64 -8.06 -17.71
N GLU A 10 53.93 -8.21 -19.01
CA GLU A 10 53.29 -7.38 -20.05
C GLU A 10 51.77 -7.60 -20.11
N SER A 11 51.29 -8.85 -20.08
CA SER A 11 49.86 -9.14 -20.02
C SER A 11 49.17 -8.53 -18.78
N LYS A 12 49.86 -8.43 -17.63
CA LYS A 12 49.34 -7.71 -16.46
C LYS A 12 49.33 -6.19 -16.64
N LYS A 13 50.30 -5.61 -17.34
CA LYS A 13 50.27 -4.17 -17.68
C LYS A 13 49.13 -3.86 -18.64
N GLU A 14 48.92 -4.69 -19.66
CA GLU A 14 47.81 -4.57 -20.61
C GLU A 14 46.46 -4.66 -19.89
N ALA A 15 46.29 -5.64 -18.99
CA ALA A 15 45.08 -5.76 -18.17
C ALA A 15 44.85 -4.53 -17.26
N LEU A 16 45.89 -3.99 -16.63
CA LEU A 16 45.79 -2.75 -15.85
C LEU A 16 45.41 -1.53 -16.72
N LEU A 17 45.90 -1.48 -17.96
CA LEU A 17 45.61 -0.39 -18.89
C LEU A 17 44.17 -0.46 -19.42
N ILE A 18 43.63 -1.67 -19.64
CA ILE A 18 42.21 -1.91 -19.93
C ILE A 18 41.35 -1.48 -18.74
N LEU A 19 41.65 -1.97 -17.53
CA LEU A 19 40.90 -1.61 -16.31
C LEU A 19 40.94 -0.11 -16.00
N SER A 20 42.05 0.58 -16.29
CA SER A 20 42.14 2.04 -16.17
C SER A 20 41.17 2.75 -17.12
N LYS A 21 41.11 2.31 -18.39
CA LYS A 21 40.18 2.88 -19.38
C LYS A 21 38.72 2.61 -19.03
N GLU A 22 38.40 1.40 -18.56
CA GLU A 22 37.05 1.05 -18.09
C GLU A 22 36.65 1.92 -16.89
N LEU A 23 37.56 2.11 -15.93
CA LEU A 23 37.35 2.99 -14.78
C LEU A 23 37.12 4.45 -15.19
N ASP A 24 37.91 4.97 -16.13
CA ASP A 24 37.73 6.34 -16.66
C ASP A 24 36.37 6.48 -17.37
N THR A 25 35.94 5.46 -18.11
CA THR A 25 34.64 5.43 -18.81
C THR A 25 33.48 5.44 -17.81
N CYS A 26 33.51 4.57 -16.79
CA CYS A 26 32.50 4.53 -15.73
C CYS A 26 32.45 5.84 -14.91
N GLN A 27 33.58 6.54 -14.75
CA GLN A 27 33.59 7.88 -14.12
C GLN A 27 32.88 8.93 -14.98
N GLN A 28 33.10 8.91 -16.30
CA GLN A 28 32.41 9.81 -17.23
C GLN A 28 30.90 9.55 -17.25
N GLU A 29 30.47 8.29 -17.33
CA GLU A 29 29.05 7.91 -17.24
C GLU A 29 28.40 8.38 -15.94
N ARG A 30 29.04 8.12 -14.78
CA ARG A 30 28.59 8.58 -13.47
C ARG A 30 28.38 10.10 -13.45
N ASP A 31 29.33 10.87 -13.97
CA ASP A 31 29.27 12.33 -13.94
C ASP A 31 28.24 12.88 -14.93
N GLN A 32 28.03 12.22 -16.07
CA GLN A 32 26.92 12.49 -16.99
C GLN A 32 25.56 12.26 -16.34
N TYR A 33 25.35 11.11 -15.67
CA TYR A 33 24.10 10.82 -14.95
C TYR A 33 23.85 11.82 -13.82
N LYS A 34 24.90 12.22 -13.09
CA LYS A 34 24.83 13.25 -12.04
C LYS A 34 24.42 14.62 -12.60
N LEU A 35 24.92 14.99 -13.78
CA LEU A 35 24.51 16.22 -14.47
C LEU A 35 23.03 16.17 -14.89
N MET A 36 22.59 15.08 -15.52
CA MET A 36 21.19 14.89 -15.91
C MET A 36 20.23 14.93 -14.72
N ALA A 37 20.60 14.28 -13.60
CA ALA A 37 19.81 14.31 -12.37
C ALA A 37 19.68 15.73 -11.78
N ASN A 38 20.76 16.53 -11.84
CA ASN A 38 20.72 17.94 -11.41
C ASN A 38 19.83 18.79 -12.32
N GLN A 39 19.97 18.67 -13.65
CA GLN A 39 19.11 19.38 -14.61
C GLN A 39 17.63 19.04 -14.43
N LEU A 40 17.30 17.75 -14.25
CA LEU A 40 15.93 17.29 -14.01
C LEU A 40 15.37 17.83 -12.68
N ARG A 41 16.21 17.92 -11.64
CA ARG A 41 15.85 18.51 -10.35
C ARG A 41 15.62 20.03 -10.45
N GLU A 42 16.48 20.76 -11.15
CA GLU A 42 16.31 22.20 -11.40
C GLU A 42 15.03 22.48 -12.19
N HIS A 43 14.76 21.70 -13.24
CA HIS A 43 13.53 21.81 -14.02
C HIS A 43 12.27 21.57 -13.14
N HIS A 44 12.28 20.53 -12.30
CA HIS A 44 11.20 20.28 -11.34
C HIS A 44 11.04 21.41 -10.32
N GLN A 45 12.12 21.99 -9.80
CA GLN A 45 12.05 23.13 -8.88
C GLN A 45 11.51 24.38 -9.57
N GLY A 46 11.91 24.64 -10.82
CA GLY A 46 11.38 25.72 -11.65
C GLY A 46 9.88 25.57 -11.93
N LEU A 47 9.42 24.38 -12.33
CA LEU A 47 7.99 24.09 -12.48
C LEU A 47 7.25 24.27 -11.15
N LYS A 48 7.74 23.68 -10.06
CA LYS A 48 7.10 23.78 -8.73
C LYS A 48 6.97 25.23 -8.26
N LYS A 49 7.94 26.09 -8.58
CA LYS A 49 7.87 27.54 -8.33
C LYS A 49 6.78 28.21 -9.17
N LYS A 50 6.76 27.98 -10.50
CA LYS A 50 5.70 28.51 -11.40
C LYS A 50 4.30 28.07 -10.98
N TYR A 51 4.10 26.79 -10.63
CA TYR A 51 2.81 26.29 -10.13
C TYR A 51 2.39 26.95 -8.82
N ARG A 52 3.35 27.21 -7.90
CA ARG A 52 3.06 27.93 -6.65
C ARG A 52 2.65 29.38 -6.91
N GLU A 53 3.36 30.07 -7.81
CA GLU A 53 3.04 31.45 -8.20
C GLU A 53 1.64 31.56 -8.84
N LEU A 54 1.25 30.57 -9.66
CA LEU A 54 -0.09 30.47 -10.27
C LEU A 54 -1.21 30.17 -9.26
N ILE A 55 -0.94 29.38 -8.20
CA ILE A 55 -1.95 28.96 -7.22
C ILE A 55 -2.11 30.00 -6.10
N ASP A 56 -1.00 30.46 -5.51
CA ASP A 56 -1.02 31.24 -4.27
C ASP A 56 -1.14 32.76 -4.51
N GLY A 57 -0.70 33.27 -5.66
CA GLY A 57 -0.66 34.71 -5.97
C GLY A 57 0.24 35.53 -5.01
N ASP A 58 0.16 36.86 -5.08
CA ASP A 58 0.91 37.76 -4.19
C ASP A 58 0.53 37.52 -2.71
N PRO A 59 1.49 37.13 -1.84
CA PRO A 59 1.25 36.94 -0.41
C PRO A 59 0.67 38.15 0.33
N SER A 60 0.81 39.37 -0.21
CA SER A 60 0.35 40.61 0.44
C SER A 60 -1.18 40.78 0.50
N LEU A 61 -1.93 40.07 -0.36
CA LEU A 61 -3.37 40.29 -0.54
C LEU A 61 -4.25 39.21 0.14
N PRO A 62 -5.50 39.51 0.52
CA PRO A 62 -6.45 38.50 1.01
C PRO A 62 -6.83 37.46 -0.07
N PRO A 63 -7.07 36.19 0.29
CA PRO A 63 -7.25 35.09 -0.68
C PRO A 63 -8.42 35.29 -1.67
N GLU A 64 -9.48 35.98 -1.25
CA GLU A 64 -10.63 36.32 -2.10
C GLU A 64 -10.26 37.31 -3.21
N LYS A 65 -9.37 38.27 -2.93
CA LYS A 65 -8.89 39.27 -3.90
C LYS A 65 -7.81 38.71 -4.83
N ARG A 66 -7.00 37.75 -4.38
CA ARG A 66 -5.96 37.11 -5.23
C ARG A 66 -6.56 36.43 -6.46
N LYS A 67 -7.67 35.70 -6.31
CA LYS A 67 -8.34 35.03 -7.43
C LYS A 67 -8.86 36.02 -8.48
N GLN A 68 -9.39 37.17 -8.07
CA GLN A 68 -9.84 38.23 -8.98
C GLN A 68 -8.66 38.90 -9.71
N VAL A 69 -7.56 39.21 -9.01
CA VAL A 69 -6.37 39.82 -9.63
C VAL A 69 -5.68 38.85 -10.61
N ASN A 70 -5.57 37.57 -10.26
CA ASN A 70 -5.02 36.53 -11.14
C ASN A 70 -5.88 36.34 -12.39
N LEU A 71 -7.21 36.21 -12.23
CA LEU A 71 -8.14 36.13 -13.38
C LEU A 71 -8.06 37.38 -14.28
N ALA A 72 -7.99 38.57 -13.69
CA ALA A 72 -7.83 39.81 -14.45
C ALA A 72 -6.50 39.86 -15.22
N GLN A 73 -5.41 39.35 -14.64
CA GLN A 73 -4.13 39.23 -15.35
C GLN A 73 -4.22 38.21 -16.49
N LEU A 74 -4.76 37.01 -16.24
CA LEU A 74 -4.91 35.97 -17.26
C LEU A 74 -5.77 36.42 -18.44
N LEU A 75 -6.83 37.19 -18.18
CA LEU A 75 -7.67 37.80 -19.22
C LEU A 75 -6.93 38.90 -20.00
N ARG A 76 -6.08 39.71 -19.35
CA ARG A 76 -5.20 40.66 -20.05
C ARG A 76 -4.20 39.93 -20.95
N ASP A 77 -3.47 38.95 -20.41
CA ASP A 77 -2.47 38.18 -21.16
C ASP A 77 -3.10 37.42 -22.34
N SER A 78 -4.32 36.88 -22.16
CA SER A 78 -5.07 36.24 -23.24
C SER A 78 -5.50 37.23 -24.32
N ARG A 79 -5.84 38.47 -23.95
CA ARG A 79 -6.18 39.53 -24.90
C ARG A 79 -4.94 40.08 -25.61
N GLU A 80 -3.79 40.14 -24.94
CA GLU A 80 -2.51 40.52 -25.54
C GLU A 80 -2.09 39.48 -26.59
N ARG A 81 -2.12 38.18 -26.23
CA ARG A 81 -1.85 37.07 -27.16
C ARG A 81 -2.81 37.05 -28.35
N ALA A 82 -4.09 37.36 -28.14
CA ALA A 82 -5.05 37.47 -29.24
C ALA A 82 -4.76 38.64 -30.19
N LYS A 83 -4.19 39.76 -29.72
CA LYS A 83 -3.72 40.84 -30.60
C LYS A 83 -2.46 40.42 -31.38
N GLN A 84 -1.48 39.83 -30.71
CA GLN A 84 -0.23 39.37 -31.33
C GLN A 84 -0.53 38.40 -32.48
N LEU A 85 -1.38 37.39 -32.23
CA LEU A 85 -1.84 36.46 -33.28
C LEU A 85 -2.61 37.17 -34.41
N ALA A 86 -3.39 38.21 -34.11
CA ALA A 86 -4.07 38.99 -35.14
C ALA A 86 -3.12 39.89 -35.96
N GLU A 87 -1.98 40.28 -35.41
CA GLU A 87 -0.90 41.00 -36.11
C GLU A 87 -0.08 40.03 -36.97
N GLU A 88 0.31 38.86 -36.44
CA GLU A 88 0.95 37.77 -37.19
C GLU A 88 0.09 37.31 -38.38
N VAL A 89 -1.22 37.13 -38.19
CA VAL A 89 -2.14 36.76 -39.28
C VAL A 89 -2.19 37.84 -40.36
N LYS A 90 -2.14 39.13 -40.01
CA LYS A 90 -2.06 40.22 -41.00
C LYS A 90 -0.74 40.19 -41.75
N GLU A 91 0.39 40.01 -41.05
CA GLU A 91 1.71 39.94 -41.68
C GLU A 91 1.81 38.73 -42.63
N LEU A 92 1.37 37.54 -42.19
CA LEU A 92 1.33 36.34 -43.02
C LEU A 92 0.41 36.52 -44.24
N THR A 93 -0.73 37.19 -44.07
CA THR A 93 -1.62 37.53 -45.20
C THR A 93 -0.94 38.48 -46.18
N GLN A 94 -0.24 39.51 -45.70
CA GLN A 94 0.53 40.42 -46.54
C GLN A 94 1.63 39.68 -47.31
N ARG A 95 2.49 38.91 -46.62
CA ARG A 95 3.55 38.11 -47.26
C ARG A 95 3.00 37.13 -48.30
N LEU A 96 1.82 36.54 -48.05
CA LEU A 96 1.13 35.70 -49.02
C LEU A 96 0.70 36.48 -50.27
N THR A 97 0.13 37.69 -50.10
CA THR A 97 -0.25 38.54 -51.25
C THR A 97 0.96 39.03 -52.05
N GLU A 98 2.08 39.35 -51.40
CA GLU A 98 3.35 39.71 -52.03
C GLU A 98 3.89 38.53 -52.86
N ALA A 99 4.01 37.34 -52.25
CA ALA A 99 4.46 36.13 -52.93
C ALA A 99 3.54 35.69 -54.09
N GLN A 100 2.23 35.92 -54.00
CA GLN A 100 1.30 35.71 -55.11
C GLN A 100 1.51 36.72 -56.26
N GLY A 101 1.81 37.98 -55.92
CA GLY A 101 2.21 39.01 -56.88
C GLY A 101 3.49 38.65 -57.62
N ASP A 102 4.53 38.23 -56.89
CA ASP A 102 5.79 37.75 -57.45
C ASP A 102 5.59 36.52 -58.35
N ASN A 103 4.77 35.54 -57.91
CA ASN A 103 4.49 34.35 -58.72
C ASN A 103 3.76 34.73 -60.03
N LYS A 104 2.88 35.73 -60.00
CA LYS A 104 2.23 36.28 -61.21
C LYS A 104 3.22 36.98 -62.13
N LEU A 105 4.16 37.76 -61.57
CA LEU A 105 5.21 38.44 -62.33
C LEU A 105 6.17 37.42 -62.98
N LEU A 106 6.59 36.39 -62.23
CA LEU A 106 7.41 35.29 -62.71
C LEU A 106 6.71 34.51 -63.83
N ARG A 107 5.42 34.17 -63.66
CA ARG A 107 4.63 33.53 -64.73
C ARG A 107 4.54 34.43 -65.97
N MET A 108 4.29 35.73 -65.82
CA MET A 108 4.27 36.66 -66.95
C MET A 108 5.64 36.76 -67.64
N THR A 109 6.73 36.71 -66.87
CA THR A 109 8.10 36.76 -67.38
C THR A 109 8.47 35.48 -68.13
N ILE A 110 8.14 34.31 -67.58
CA ILE A 110 8.28 33.01 -68.24
C ILE A 110 7.42 32.97 -69.51
N THR A 111 6.19 33.47 -69.47
CA THR A 111 5.33 33.56 -70.66
C THR A 111 5.91 34.51 -71.70
N ARG A 112 6.48 35.66 -71.32
CA ARG A 112 7.17 36.59 -72.25
C ARG A 112 8.46 35.99 -72.83
N GLN A 113 9.18 35.17 -72.06
CA GLN A 113 10.36 34.45 -72.54
C GLN A 113 10.01 33.25 -73.43
N ARG A 114 8.82 32.66 -73.28
CA ARG A 114 8.28 31.58 -74.13
C ARG A 114 7.61 32.08 -75.39
N LEU A 115 6.82 33.15 -75.30
CA LEU A 115 6.29 33.95 -76.41
C LEU A 115 7.33 34.99 -76.83
N GLY A 116 8.54 34.50 -77.14
CA GLY A 116 9.67 35.38 -77.42
C GLY A 116 9.42 36.33 -78.59
N ASP A 117 10.19 37.41 -78.60
CA ASP A 117 10.59 38.11 -79.83
C ASP A 117 10.79 37.07 -80.95
N GLU A 118 10.17 37.26 -82.12
CA GLU A 118 9.93 36.17 -83.09
C GLU A 118 11.22 35.46 -83.58
N ASP A 119 12.40 36.08 -83.40
CA ASP A 119 13.71 35.54 -83.78
C ASP A 119 14.42 34.68 -82.70
N VAL A 120 13.91 34.58 -81.45
CA VAL A 120 14.62 33.87 -80.35
C VAL A 120 14.15 32.42 -80.17
N GLY A 121 13.23 31.93 -81.00
CA GLY A 121 12.70 30.55 -80.98
C GLY A 121 13.73 29.44 -81.23
N ALA A 122 14.95 29.78 -81.67
CA ALA A 122 16.01 28.85 -82.06
C ALA A 122 17.18 28.76 -81.06
N ARG A 123 16.91 28.67 -79.75
CA ARG A 123 17.91 28.14 -78.79
C ARG A 123 18.06 26.63 -78.98
N HIS A 124 18.80 26.26 -80.03
CA HIS A 124 19.11 24.87 -80.35
C HIS A 124 20.18 24.36 -79.37
N PHE A 125 19.74 23.84 -78.21
CA PHE A 125 20.62 23.10 -77.31
C PHE A 125 21.31 21.98 -78.10
N PRO A 126 22.65 21.86 -78.04
CA PRO A 126 23.38 20.76 -78.65
C PRO A 126 22.81 19.40 -78.24
N ALA A 127 22.84 18.42 -79.16
CA ALA A 127 22.26 17.10 -78.91
C ALA A 127 22.84 16.44 -77.64
N HIS A 128 24.14 16.59 -77.39
CA HIS A 128 24.79 16.06 -76.19
C HIS A 128 24.27 16.69 -74.89
N GLU A 129 24.01 18.00 -74.83
CA GLU A 129 23.43 18.64 -73.62
C GLU A 129 22.01 18.13 -73.34
N ARG A 130 21.26 17.77 -74.39
CA ARG A 130 19.93 17.17 -74.27
C ARG A 130 20.00 15.71 -73.82
N GLU A 131 20.93 14.93 -74.37
CA GLU A 131 21.18 13.54 -73.98
C GLU A 131 21.66 13.46 -72.51
N ASP A 132 22.59 14.34 -72.10
CA ASP A 132 23.04 14.46 -70.71
C ASP A 132 21.90 14.82 -69.76
N LEU A 133 21.00 15.74 -70.16
CA LEU A 133 19.83 16.09 -69.36
C LEU A 133 18.81 14.95 -69.26
N VAL A 134 18.59 14.20 -70.35
CA VAL A 134 17.73 13.00 -70.34
C VAL A 134 18.32 11.94 -69.41
N LEU A 135 19.62 11.64 -69.52
CA LEU A 135 20.31 10.70 -68.64
C LEU A 135 20.29 11.14 -67.16
N GLN A 136 20.30 12.44 -66.87
CA GLN A 136 20.13 12.96 -65.51
C GLN A 136 18.68 12.78 -65.01
N LEU A 137 17.68 13.03 -65.86
CA LEU A 137 16.27 12.83 -65.53
C LEU A 137 15.91 11.36 -65.33
N GLU A 138 16.46 10.46 -66.14
CA GLU A 138 16.30 9.00 -65.98
C GLU A 138 16.91 8.50 -64.68
N ARG A 139 18.13 8.93 -64.34
CA ARG A 139 18.76 8.62 -63.04
C ARG A 139 17.97 9.18 -61.86
N ALA A 140 17.47 10.41 -61.97
CA ALA A 140 16.63 11.03 -60.94
C ALA A 140 15.29 10.30 -60.80
N GLY A 141 14.70 9.82 -61.89
CA GLY A 141 13.50 8.97 -61.89
C GLY A 141 13.71 7.67 -61.14
N LEU A 142 14.78 6.93 -61.47
CA LEU A 142 15.14 5.68 -60.77
C LEU A 142 15.41 5.91 -59.28
N GLN A 143 16.08 7.01 -58.91
CA GLN A 143 16.30 7.39 -57.51
C GLN A 143 15.00 7.76 -56.80
N MET A 144 14.03 8.34 -57.50
CA MET A 144 12.71 8.67 -56.96
C MET A 144 11.89 7.39 -56.72
N GLU A 145 11.86 6.46 -57.67
CA GLU A 145 11.22 5.14 -57.52
C GLU A 145 11.84 4.34 -56.37
N GLU A 146 13.18 4.30 -56.26
CA GLU A 146 13.88 3.65 -55.15
C GLU A 146 13.51 4.29 -53.79
N MET A 147 13.46 5.62 -53.71
CA MET A 147 13.05 6.34 -52.50
C MET A 147 11.57 6.12 -52.16
N GLU A 148 10.67 6.05 -53.15
CA GLU A 148 9.25 5.71 -52.92
C GLU A 148 9.09 4.30 -52.36
N HIS A 149 9.84 3.33 -52.88
CA HIS A 149 9.89 1.97 -52.34
C HIS A 149 10.43 1.92 -50.91
N ASN A 150 11.54 2.63 -50.63
CA ASN A 150 12.13 2.71 -49.29
C ASN A 150 11.20 3.39 -48.27
N VAL A 151 10.55 4.51 -48.66
CA VAL A 151 9.55 5.19 -47.83
C VAL A 151 8.38 4.28 -47.52
N LYS A 152 7.92 3.49 -48.49
CA LYS A 152 6.86 2.51 -48.27
C LYS A 152 7.27 1.43 -47.28
N ALA A 153 8.43 0.79 -47.47
CA ALA A 153 8.94 -0.24 -46.57
C ALA A 153 9.07 0.26 -45.11
N VAL A 154 9.69 1.43 -44.90
CA VAL A 154 9.82 2.05 -43.57
C VAL A 154 8.46 2.48 -43.00
N THR A 155 7.49 2.82 -43.84
CA THR A 155 6.12 3.12 -43.39
C THR A 155 5.40 1.87 -42.90
N ASP A 156 5.57 0.74 -43.57
CA ASP A 156 4.99 -0.55 -43.17
C ASP A 156 5.64 -1.05 -41.86
N GLU A 157 6.97 -1.03 -41.74
CA GLU A 157 7.69 -1.31 -40.48
C GLU A 157 7.22 -0.40 -39.32
N LEU A 158 6.98 0.89 -39.60
CA LEU A 158 6.45 1.83 -38.62
C LEU A 158 5.01 1.50 -38.20
N GLN A 159 4.19 0.87 -39.04
CA GLN A 159 2.87 0.37 -38.62
C GLN A 159 2.99 -0.83 -37.69
N ASP A 160 3.86 -1.78 -38.00
CA ASP A 160 4.10 -2.96 -37.16
C ASP A 160 4.60 -2.55 -35.76
N VAL A 161 5.63 -1.69 -35.69
CA VAL A 161 6.13 -1.16 -34.40
C VAL A 161 5.06 -0.36 -33.64
N LYS A 162 4.16 0.35 -34.34
CA LYS A 162 3.02 1.04 -33.70
C LYS A 162 2.01 0.04 -33.13
N ALA A 163 1.77 -1.09 -33.80
CA ALA A 163 0.88 -2.16 -33.35
C ALA A 163 1.49 -2.90 -32.15
N GLU A 164 2.76 -3.29 -32.20
CA GLU A 164 3.46 -3.88 -31.05
C GLU A 164 3.41 -2.96 -29.83
N ARG A 165 3.71 -1.67 -30.02
CA ARG A 165 3.64 -0.66 -28.96
C ARG A 165 2.23 -0.51 -28.38
N SER A 166 1.17 -0.71 -29.17
CA SER A 166 -0.21 -0.67 -28.64
C SER A 166 -0.50 -1.89 -27.76
N VAL A 167 -0.07 -3.08 -28.17
CA VAL A 167 -0.17 -4.33 -27.38
C VAL A 167 0.64 -4.23 -26.07
N PHE A 168 1.86 -3.68 -26.11
CA PHE A 168 2.65 -3.46 -24.90
C PHE A 168 2.02 -2.41 -23.97
N ARG A 169 1.41 -1.35 -24.51
CA ARG A 169 0.67 -0.38 -23.72
C ARG A 169 -0.55 -1.01 -23.05
N GLU A 170 -1.38 -1.75 -23.80
CA GLU A 170 -2.53 -2.44 -23.22
C GLU A 170 -2.11 -3.44 -22.15
N LYS A 171 -1.00 -4.17 -22.35
CA LYS A 171 -0.42 -5.04 -21.33
C LYS A 171 0.01 -4.27 -20.08
N ALA A 172 0.66 -3.11 -20.24
CA ALA A 172 1.02 -2.24 -19.12
C ALA A 172 -0.20 -1.69 -18.40
N ASP A 173 -1.24 -1.27 -19.12
CA ASP A 173 -2.49 -0.76 -18.56
C ASP A 173 -3.23 -1.85 -17.78
N ARG A 174 -3.34 -3.08 -18.32
CA ARG A 174 -3.91 -4.24 -17.60
C ARG A 174 -3.09 -4.59 -16.34
N LEU A 175 -1.77 -4.65 -16.44
CA LEU A 175 -0.90 -4.88 -15.28
C LEU A 175 -1.00 -3.76 -14.24
N ASN A 176 -1.20 -2.52 -14.68
CA ASN A 176 -1.42 -1.37 -13.80
C ASN A 176 -2.81 -1.46 -13.14
N VAL A 177 -3.86 -1.94 -13.83
CA VAL A 177 -5.16 -2.23 -13.20
C VAL A 177 -5.03 -3.33 -12.16
N GLU A 178 -4.36 -4.45 -12.44
CA GLU A 178 -4.11 -5.52 -11.47
C GLU A 178 -3.26 -5.03 -10.28
N LEU A 179 -2.21 -4.23 -10.54
CA LEU A 179 -1.38 -3.64 -9.49
C LEU A 179 -2.19 -2.65 -8.63
N ASN A 180 -3.03 -1.80 -9.24
CA ASN A 180 -3.94 -0.91 -8.51
C ASN A 180 -5.08 -1.67 -7.84
N HIS A 181 -5.44 -2.87 -8.28
CA HIS A 181 -6.37 -3.75 -7.57
C HIS A 181 -5.69 -4.34 -6.32
N ILE A 182 -4.44 -4.80 -6.44
CA ILE A 182 -3.64 -5.29 -5.30
C ILE A 182 -3.40 -4.16 -4.30
N LEU A 183 -2.92 -2.99 -4.74
CA LEU A 183 -2.60 -1.85 -3.89
C LEU A 183 -3.86 -1.12 -3.38
N GLY A 184 -4.92 -1.02 -4.20
CA GLY A 184 -6.16 -0.30 -3.90
C GLY A 184 -7.18 -1.10 -3.10
N ASN A 185 -7.24 -2.45 -3.24
CA ASN A 185 -8.00 -3.28 -2.29
C ASN A 185 -7.40 -3.26 -0.86
N HIS A 186 -6.22 -2.66 -0.67
CA HIS A 186 -5.56 -2.55 0.63
C HIS A 186 -5.84 -1.23 1.37
N GLU A 187 -6.76 -0.37 0.89
CA GLU A 187 -7.25 0.78 1.68
C GLU A 187 -7.99 0.40 2.98
N ALA A 188 -8.32 -0.88 3.21
CA ALA A 188 -8.94 -1.36 4.44
C ALA A 188 -8.34 -2.66 5.02
N ARG A 189 -7.14 -3.06 4.57
CA ARG A 189 -6.38 -4.11 5.26
C ARG A 189 -4.87 -3.94 5.05
N ILE A 190 -4.31 -2.94 5.73
CA ILE A 190 -2.95 -3.10 6.27
C ILE A 190 -2.95 -4.45 6.99
N ILE A 191 -2.04 -5.34 6.60
CA ILE A 191 -1.77 -6.53 7.38
C ILE A 191 -1.21 -6.03 8.71
N ASP A 192 -2.05 -6.02 9.73
CA ASP A 192 -1.65 -5.67 11.09
C ASP A 192 -0.72 -6.78 11.58
N VAL A 193 0.58 -6.56 11.38
CA VAL A 193 1.65 -7.49 11.73
C VAL A 193 1.64 -7.73 13.24
N ASP A 194 1.23 -6.75 14.05
CA ASP A 194 1.10 -6.93 15.49
C ASP A 194 -0.10 -7.82 15.84
N ALA A 195 -1.24 -7.66 15.15
CA ALA A 195 -2.38 -8.58 15.29
C ALA A 195 -2.03 -10.02 14.86
N LEU A 196 -1.35 -10.20 13.72
CA LEU A 196 -0.88 -11.53 13.31
C LEU A 196 0.19 -12.11 14.25
N CYS A 197 1.10 -11.29 14.79
CA CYS A 197 2.05 -11.73 15.80
C CYS A 197 1.35 -12.14 17.10
N MET A 198 0.32 -11.40 17.52
CA MET A 198 -0.50 -11.75 18.69
C MET A 198 -1.32 -13.01 18.46
N GLU A 199 -1.91 -13.20 17.28
CA GLU A 199 -2.63 -14.42 16.91
C GLU A 199 -1.68 -15.63 16.88
N ASN A 200 -0.52 -15.50 16.22
CA ASN A 200 0.47 -16.56 16.15
C ASN A 200 0.99 -16.96 17.54
N LYS A 201 1.25 -15.97 18.42
CA LYS A 201 1.63 -16.19 19.81
C LYS A 201 0.52 -16.87 20.62
N TYR A 202 -0.73 -16.41 20.48
CA TYR A 202 -1.89 -17.02 21.13
C TYR A 202 -2.11 -18.48 20.69
N LEU A 203 -1.96 -18.76 19.40
CA LEU A 203 -2.06 -20.12 18.84
C LEU A 203 -0.92 -21.02 19.36
N HIS A 204 0.31 -20.51 19.50
CA HIS A 204 1.41 -21.23 20.14
C HIS A 204 1.15 -21.54 21.62
N GLU A 205 0.69 -20.55 22.40
CA GLU A 205 0.34 -20.74 23.81
C GLU A 205 -0.78 -21.78 23.96
N ARG A 206 -1.81 -21.71 23.12
CA ARG A 206 -2.93 -22.67 23.11
C ARG A 206 -2.53 -24.07 22.64
N PHE A 207 -1.61 -24.18 21.68
CA PHE A 207 -1.03 -25.45 21.29
C PHE A 207 -0.20 -26.07 22.43
N SER A 208 0.58 -25.27 23.17
CA SER A 208 1.34 -25.73 24.33
C SER A 208 0.42 -26.25 25.44
N GLN A 209 -0.67 -25.53 25.75
CA GLN A 209 -1.69 -25.97 26.71
C GLN A 209 -2.33 -27.31 26.32
N LEU A 210 -2.76 -27.46 25.06
CA LEU A 210 -3.29 -28.73 24.56
C LEU A 210 -2.25 -29.85 24.60
N GLN A 211 -0.97 -29.54 24.36
CA GLN A 211 0.11 -30.51 24.46
C GLN A 211 0.35 -30.97 25.90
N GLU A 212 0.23 -30.07 26.88
CA GLU A 212 0.27 -30.36 28.32
C GLU A 212 -0.94 -31.20 28.75
N GLU A 213 -2.16 -30.86 28.33
CA GLU A 213 -3.37 -31.65 28.59
C GLU A 213 -3.24 -33.08 28.03
N VAL A 214 -2.76 -33.23 26.79
CA VAL A 214 -2.49 -34.54 26.18
C VAL A 214 -1.44 -35.32 26.98
N ASN A 215 -0.41 -34.67 27.51
CA ASN A 215 0.61 -35.32 28.34
C ASN A 215 0.06 -35.70 29.73
N LEU A 216 -0.80 -34.88 30.33
CA LEU A 216 -1.51 -35.18 31.57
C LEU A 216 -2.46 -36.37 31.39
N LEU A 217 -3.22 -36.40 30.31
CA LEU A 217 -4.11 -37.51 29.94
C LEU A 217 -3.32 -38.80 29.68
N LYS A 218 -2.21 -38.75 28.95
CA LYS A 218 -1.29 -39.91 28.78
C LYS A 218 -0.78 -40.43 30.13
N SER A 219 -0.37 -39.53 31.03
CA SER A 219 0.06 -39.88 32.39
C SER A 219 -1.07 -40.53 33.19
N ASN A 220 -2.28 -39.97 33.15
CA ASN A 220 -3.44 -40.52 33.85
C ASN A 220 -3.88 -41.88 33.27
N ILE A 221 -3.91 -42.05 31.94
CA ILE A 221 -4.12 -43.35 31.29
C ILE A 221 -3.06 -44.37 31.73
N MET A 222 -1.79 -43.97 31.84
CA MET A 222 -0.72 -44.85 32.32
C MET A 222 -0.89 -45.23 33.79
N LYS A 223 -1.31 -44.29 34.66
CA LYS A 223 -1.67 -44.57 36.06
C LYS A 223 -2.86 -45.53 36.15
N TYR A 224 -3.94 -45.30 35.41
CA TYR A 224 -5.11 -46.19 35.40
C TYR A 224 -4.78 -47.58 34.85
N LYS A 225 -4.00 -47.68 33.77
CA LYS A 225 -3.50 -48.96 33.25
C LYS A 225 -2.68 -49.71 34.30
N THR A 226 -1.80 -49.01 35.00
CA THR A 226 -0.98 -49.59 36.08
C THR A 226 -1.82 -50.05 37.27
N ALA A 227 -2.84 -49.27 37.66
CA ALA A 227 -3.78 -49.64 38.73
C ALA A 227 -4.66 -50.83 38.33
N LEU A 228 -5.10 -50.89 37.07
CA LEU A 228 -5.88 -52.00 36.53
C LEU A 228 -5.05 -53.29 36.46
N GLU A 229 -3.81 -53.23 36.01
CA GLU A 229 -2.88 -54.36 36.02
C GLU A 229 -2.52 -54.81 37.45
N ARG A 230 -2.33 -53.88 38.40
CA ARG A 230 -2.20 -54.22 39.82
C ARG A 230 -3.43 -54.94 40.36
N ARG A 231 -4.65 -54.52 39.98
CA ARG A 231 -5.89 -55.22 40.35
C ARG A 231 -6.02 -56.58 39.68
N LYS A 232 -5.60 -56.72 38.41
CA LYS A 232 -5.57 -58.02 37.70
C LYS A 232 -4.64 -59.00 38.41
N ASN A 233 -3.48 -58.53 38.84
CA ASN A 233 -2.47 -59.32 39.52
C ASN A 233 -2.84 -59.62 40.99
N SER A 234 -3.56 -58.72 41.68
CA SER A 234 -4.11 -59.00 43.02
C SER A 234 -5.34 -59.92 42.97
N SER A 235 -6.15 -59.86 41.91
CA SER A 235 -7.31 -60.72 41.70
C SER A 235 -6.95 -62.19 41.51
N THR A 236 -5.68 -62.51 41.24
CA THR A 236 -5.17 -63.90 41.13
C THR A 236 -4.92 -64.56 42.50
N TYR A 237 -4.94 -63.81 43.60
CA TYR A 237 -4.80 -64.36 44.96
C TYR A 237 -5.82 -63.75 45.93
N GLY A 238 -6.89 -64.48 46.20
CA GLY A 238 -7.78 -64.26 47.34
C GLY A 238 -9.11 -63.57 47.04
N LYS A 239 -10.21 -64.31 47.25
CA LYS A 239 -11.52 -63.70 47.55
C LYS A 239 -11.42 -63.08 48.95
N SER A 240 -11.65 -61.78 49.07
CA SER A 240 -11.89 -61.11 50.35
C SER A 240 -13.11 -60.22 50.29
N TYR A 241 -14.07 -60.48 51.18
CA TYR A 241 -15.23 -59.63 51.42
C TYR A 241 -14.84 -58.48 52.37
N SER A 242 -14.60 -57.26 51.86
CA SER A 242 -14.71 -56.04 52.69
C SER A 242 -14.67 -54.72 51.90
N SER A 243 -15.53 -53.79 52.34
CA SER A 243 -15.47 -52.32 52.24
C SER A 243 -15.33 -51.62 50.87
N PRO A 244 -16.42 -51.05 50.33
CA PRO A 244 -16.38 -50.11 49.20
C PRO A 244 -16.21 -48.65 49.67
N LEU A 245 -15.12 -48.32 50.38
CA LEU A 245 -14.92 -46.97 50.97
C LEU A 245 -13.62 -46.24 50.53
N THR A 246 -13.08 -46.58 49.36
CA THR A 246 -11.87 -45.93 48.77
C THR A 246 -12.13 -45.28 47.40
N GLY A 247 -13.39 -45.05 47.05
CA GLY A 247 -13.78 -44.27 45.87
C GLY A 247 -13.90 -42.77 46.19
N VAL A 248 -13.60 -41.91 45.21
CA VAL A 248 -13.85 -40.46 45.31
C VAL A 248 -15.35 -40.24 45.52
N LEU A 249 -15.73 -39.74 46.70
CA LEU A 249 -17.11 -39.47 47.04
C LEU A 249 -17.63 -38.26 46.26
N SER A 250 -18.76 -38.42 45.58
CA SER A 250 -19.47 -37.33 44.92
C SER A 250 -20.01 -36.34 45.96
N ALA A 251 -20.10 -35.06 45.60
CA ALA A 251 -20.69 -34.03 46.45
C ALA A 251 -22.12 -34.37 46.92
N LYS A 252 -22.90 -35.14 46.12
CA LYS A 252 -24.20 -35.67 46.54
C LYS A 252 -24.08 -36.73 47.65
N GLN A 253 -23.14 -37.66 47.53
CA GLN A 253 -22.93 -38.71 48.53
C GLN A 253 -22.46 -38.15 49.88
N VAL A 254 -21.68 -37.06 49.86
CA VAL A 254 -21.32 -36.31 51.07
C VAL A 254 -22.54 -35.62 51.69
N GLN A 255 -23.43 -35.06 50.86
CA GLN A 255 -24.64 -34.39 51.31
C GLN A 255 -25.67 -35.39 51.89
N ASP A 256 -25.85 -36.56 51.27
CA ASP A 256 -26.76 -37.60 51.75
C ASP A 256 -26.31 -38.15 53.12
N MET A 257 -25.01 -38.38 53.34
CA MET A 257 -24.46 -38.78 54.65
C MET A 257 -24.59 -37.71 55.74
N LEU A 258 -24.73 -36.44 55.39
CA LEU A 258 -24.93 -35.33 56.34
C LEU A 258 -26.42 -35.05 56.62
N LEU A 259 -27.33 -35.64 55.84
CA LEU A 259 -28.79 -35.48 55.95
C LEU A 259 -29.48 -36.64 56.68
N GLU A 260 -28.78 -37.72 57.02
CA GLU A 260 -29.31 -38.74 57.94
C GLU A 260 -29.40 -38.16 59.36
N GLU A 261 -30.57 -37.60 59.69
CA GLU A 261 -30.92 -37.12 61.04
C GLU A 261 -31.03 -38.28 62.04
N GLN A 262 -29.89 -38.81 62.46
CA GLN A 262 -29.77 -39.55 63.71
C GLN A 262 -28.82 -38.78 64.62
N GLY A 263 -29.36 -38.22 65.71
CA GLY A 263 -28.59 -37.49 66.72
C GLY A 263 -27.56 -38.41 67.39
N CYS A 264 -26.35 -38.46 66.85
CA CYS A 264 -25.32 -39.41 67.25
C CYS A 264 -24.20 -38.75 68.04
N SER A 265 -24.16 -39.08 69.34
CA SER A 265 -22.90 -39.36 70.02
C SER A 265 -22.21 -40.53 69.32
N LEU A 266 -21.49 -40.24 68.23
CA LEU A 266 -20.67 -41.22 67.51
C LEU A 266 -19.73 -41.90 68.51
N PRO A 267 -19.77 -43.25 68.64
CA PRO A 267 -18.78 -43.92 69.47
C PRO A 267 -17.40 -43.62 68.90
N ALA A 268 -16.47 -43.25 69.80
CA ALA A 268 -15.10 -42.84 69.47
C ALA A 268 -14.22 -44.04 69.06
N THR A 269 -14.70 -44.81 68.08
CA THR A 269 -13.94 -45.88 67.44
C THR A 269 -12.84 -45.27 66.57
N PRO A 270 -11.67 -45.91 66.45
CA PRO A 270 -10.60 -45.40 65.57
C PRO A 270 -11.05 -45.31 64.10
N GLN A 271 -12.03 -46.12 63.68
CA GLN A 271 -12.59 -46.08 62.33
C GLN A 271 -13.43 -44.83 62.07
N SER A 272 -14.42 -44.51 62.92
CA SER A 272 -15.25 -43.30 62.77
C SER A 272 -14.42 -42.01 62.80
N ILE A 273 -13.34 -41.98 63.58
CA ILE A 273 -12.37 -40.89 63.61
C ILE A 273 -11.55 -40.81 62.31
N SER A 274 -11.21 -41.95 61.70
CA SER A 274 -10.54 -42.02 60.39
C SER A 274 -11.42 -41.49 59.26
N ASP A 275 -12.69 -41.90 59.24
CA ASP A 275 -13.65 -41.54 58.20
C ASP A 275 -14.00 -40.03 58.28
N LEU A 276 -14.19 -39.49 59.49
CA LEU A 276 -14.32 -38.05 59.74
C LEU A 276 -13.09 -37.25 59.28
N LYS A 277 -11.87 -37.75 59.53
CA LYS A 277 -10.64 -37.10 59.04
C LYS A 277 -10.58 -37.09 57.52
N SER A 278 -10.89 -38.23 56.88
CA SER A 278 -10.94 -38.33 55.42
C SER A 278 -11.96 -37.36 54.80
N LEU A 279 -13.15 -37.25 55.39
CA LEU A 279 -14.17 -36.31 54.95
C LEU A 279 -13.75 -34.85 55.13
N ALA A 280 -13.15 -34.51 56.28
CA ALA A 280 -12.63 -33.17 56.53
C ALA A 280 -11.52 -32.79 55.54
N THR A 281 -10.62 -33.72 55.19
CA THR A 281 -9.58 -33.51 54.18
C THR A 281 -10.18 -33.29 52.78
N ALA A 282 -11.13 -34.12 52.35
CA ALA A 282 -11.81 -33.95 51.05
C ALA A 282 -12.60 -32.63 50.95
N LEU A 283 -13.22 -32.18 52.04
CA LEU A 283 -13.90 -30.88 52.11
C LEU A 283 -12.91 -29.71 52.06
N LEU A 284 -11.75 -29.81 52.74
CA LEU A 284 -10.68 -28.81 52.67
C LEU A 284 -10.08 -28.72 51.26
N GLU A 285 -9.83 -29.85 50.61
CA GLU A 285 -9.36 -29.92 49.21
C GLU A 285 -10.39 -29.27 48.27
N THR A 286 -11.67 -29.61 48.40
CA THR A 286 -12.77 -28.99 47.60
C THR A 286 -12.85 -27.47 47.81
N ILE A 287 -12.66 -27.00 49.05
CA ILE A 287 -12.61 -25.56 49.36
C ILE A 287 -11.37 -24.91 48.76
N HIS A 288 -10.21 -25.58 48.76
CA HIS A 288 -8.98 -25.07 48.17
C HIS A 288 -9.11 -24.96 46.63
N GLU A 289 -9.62 -25.99 45.96
CA GLU A 289 -9.90 -25.97 44.53
C GLU A 289 -10.87 -24.84 44.14
N LYS A 290 -11.99 -24.70 44.87
CA LYS A 290 -12.96 -23.60 44.62
C LYS A 290 -12.33 -22.22 44.82
N ASN A 291 -11.48 -22.05 45.83
CA ASN A 291 -10.74 -20.80 46.03
C ASN A 291 -9.76 -20.53 44.87
N LEU A 292 -9.06 -21.55 44.38
CA LEU A 292 -8.15 -21.43 43.24
C LEU A 292 -8.91 -21.01 41.96
N VAL A 293 -10.07 -21.64 41.68
CA VAL A 293 -10.95 -21.25 40.56
C VAL A 293 -11.42 -19.79 40.68
N ILE A 294 -11.83 -19.36 41.88
CA ILE A 294 -12.23 -17.96 42.13
C ILE A 294 -11.05 -17.00 41.94
N GLN A 295 -9.83 -17.38 42.35
CA GLN A 295 -8.63 -16.57 42.12
C GLN A 295 -8.30 -16.43 40.64
N HIS A 296 -8.34 -17.53 39.87
CA HIS A 296 -8.18 -17.49 38.41
C HIS A 296 -9.26 -16.63 37.76
N GLN A 297 -10.53 -16.77 38.14
CA GLN A 297 -11.62 -15.94 37.59
C GLN A 297 -11.41 -14.45 37.90
N ARG A 298 -10.99 -14.10 39.12
CA ARG A 298 -10.64 -12.71 39.50
C ARG A 298 -9.46 -12.17 38.68
N HIS A 299 -8.45 -13.00 38.41
CA HIS A 299 -7.31 -12.61 37.59
C HIS A 299 -7.72 -12.36 36.13
N THR A 300 -8.49 -13.28 35.53
CA THR A 300 -9.06 -13.15 34.19
C THR A 300 -9.94 -11.90 34.06
N ASN A 301 -10.85 -11.68 35.02
CA ASN A 301 -11.70 -10.48 35.04
C ASN A 301 -10.88 -9.19 35.16
N ARG A 302 -9.74 -9.21 35.89
CA ARG A 302 -8.82 -8.07 35.96
C ARG A 302 -8.11 -7.79 34.63
N ILE A 303 -7.68 -8.83 33.91
CA ILE A 303 -7.10 -8.69 32.56
C ILE A 303 -8.15 -8.13 31.59
N LEU A 304 -9.38 -8.66 31.61
CA LEU A 304 -10.47 -8.18 30.77
C LEU A 304 -10.82 -6.72 31.10
N GLY A 305 -10.94 -6.36 32.37
CA GLY A 305 -11.18 -4.98 32.81
C GLY A 305 -10.08 -4.00 32.36
N ASN A 306 -8.81 -4.40 32.45
CA ASN A 306 -7.70 -3.60 31.92
C ASN A 306 -7.83 -3.38 30.41
N ARG A 307 -8.12 -4.44 29.63
CA ARG A 307 -8.30 -4.35 28.17
C ARG A 307 -9.50 -3.50 27.78
N VAL A 308 -10.61 -3.57 28.53
CA VAL A 308 -11.77 -2.68 28.34
C VAL A 308 -11.37 -1.22 28.61
N ALA A 309 -10.66 -0.93 29.70
CA ALA A 309 -10.17 0.42 29.98
C ALA A 309 -9.15 0.95 28.95
N ASP A 310 -8.35 0.07 28.34
CA ASP A 310 -7.48 0.41 27.20
C ASP A 310 -8.30 0.76 25.95
N LEU A 311 -9.33 -0.03 25.63
CA LEU A 311 -10.22 0.22 24.51
C LEU A 311 -11.03 1.50 24.69
N GLU A 312 -11.56 1.77 25.89
CA GLU A 312 -12.23 3.04 26.21
C GLU A 312 -11.31 4.26 26.05
N ARG A 313 -10.03 4.15 26.44
CA ARG A 313 -9.04 5.22 26.23
C ARG A 313 -8.73 5.44 24.75
N LYS A 314 -8.56 4.36 23.98
CA LYS A 314 -8.36 4.43 22.52
C LYS A 314 -9.58 5.04 21.83
N LEU A 315 -10.79 4.64 22.21
CA LEU A 315 -12.04 5.18 21.69
C LEU A 315 -12.14 6.70 21.93
N LYS A 316 -11.94 7.17 23.17
CA LYS A 316 -11.92 8.60 23.52
C LYS A 316 -10.89 9.38 22.72
N THR A 317 -9.73 8.78 22.44
CA THR A 317 -8.69 9.41 21.61
C THR A 317 -9.12 9.53 20.15
N LEU A 318 -9.77 8.49 19.60
CA LEU A 318 -10.31 8.50 18.23
C LEU A 318 -11.44 9.52 18.08
N GLU A 319 -12.35 9.62 19.06
CA GLU A 319 -13.40 10.64 19.13
C GLU A 319 -12.82 12.07 19.13
N VAL A 320 -11.85 12.36 20.02
CA VAL A 320 -11.21 13.68 20.11
C VAL A 320 -10.40 14.04 18.85
N SER A 321 -9.81 13.03 18.19
CA SER A 321 -9.07 13.23 16.92
C SER A 321 -9.97 13.43 15.69
N GLY A 322 -11.29 13.20 15.80
CA GLY A 322 -12.23 13.27 14.68
C GLY A 322 -12.15 12.10 13.70
N LEU A 323 -11.29 11.10 13.94
CA LEU A 323 -11.19 9.88 13.12
C LEU A 323 -12.32 8.87 13.35
N TRP A 324 -13.18 9.10 14.37
CA TRP A 324 -14.37 8.31 14.61
C TRP A 324 -15.63 9.15 14.47
N SER A 325 -16.55 8.70 13.62
CA SER A 325 -17.88 9.28 13.43
C SER A 325 -18.87 8.13 13.29
N LEU A 326 -19.83 8.01 14.22
CA LEU A 326 -20.89 6.99 14.10
C LEU A 326 -21.77 7.30 12.88
N PRO A 327 -22.02 6.31 11.99
CA PRO A 327 -23.01 6.45 10.92
C PRO A 327 -24.41 6.61 11.54
N GLY A 328 -24.94 7.84 11.55
CA GLY A 328 -26.25 8.16 12.12
C GLY A 328 -26.34 9.50 12.87
N GLY A 329 -25.20 10.13 13.19
CA GLY A 329 -25.17 11.47 13.78
C GLY A 329 -25.22 12.57 12.71
N SER A 330 -26.39 13.16 12.47
CA SER A 330 -26.52 14.36 11.63
C SER A 330 -25.56 15.46 12.11
N GLN A 331 -24.78 16.04 11.19
CA GLN A 331 -23.84 17.10 11.52
C GLN A 331 -24.55 18.34 12.10
N VAL A 332 -24.56 18.44 13.43
CA VAL A 332 -24.75 19.72 14.11
C VAL A 332 -23.50 20.54 13.83
N LYS A 333 -23.58 21.38 12.79
CA LYS A 333 -22.58 22.42 12.51
C LYS A 333 -22.41 23.26 13.78
N VAL A 334 -21.26 23.14 14.44
CA VAL A 334 -20.80 24.11 15.42
C VAL A 334 -20.47 25.39 14.65
N LEU A 335 -21.50 26.19 14.40
CA LEU A 335 -21.36 27.56 13.93
C LEU A 335 -20.72 28.36 15.07
N ASN A 336 -19.40 28.51 15.00
CA ASN A 336 -18.67 29.50 15.79
C ASN A 336 -19.16 30.90 15.39
N LEU A 337 -20.18 31.40 16.10
CA LEU A 337 -20.48 32.82 16.14
C LEU A 337 -19.58 33.51 17.20
N PRO A 338 -19.21 34.77 16.99
CA PRO A 338 -18.10 35.39 17.70
C PRO A 338 -18.44 35.77 19.15
N HIS A 339 -17.41 35.81 20.00
CA HIS A 339 -17.47 36.23 21.39
C HIS A 339 -18.12 37.62 21.58
N THR A 340 -19.16 37.68 22.40
CA THR A 340 -19.52 38.87 23.18
C THR A 340 -19.65 38.50 24.65
N LYS A 341 -19.23 39.41 25.55
CA LYS A 341 -19.18 39.18 27.00
C LYS A 341 -20.51 39.61 27.64
N LYS A 342 -21.12 38.78 28.49
CA LYS A 342 -21.34 39.05 29.94
C LYS A 342 -22.41 38.14 30.60
N GLN A 343 -22.25 38.06 31.93
CA GLN A 343 -23.24 37.81 32.98
C GLN A 343 -23.64 36.37 33.34
N GLN A 344 -23.52 36.13 34.65
CA GLN A 344 -23.98 34.97 35.41
C GLN A 344 -25.52 34.95 35.47
N GLN A 345 -26.11 33.75 35.45
CA GLN A 345 -27.14 33.40 36.43
C GLN A 345 -27.21 31.88 36.63
N GLU A 346 -27.66 31.45 37.81
CA GLU A 346 -27.80 30.05 38.19
C GLU A 346 -29.03 29.38 37.54
N ALA A 347 -28.91 28.09 37.23
CA ALA A 347 -30.01 27.12 37.40
C ALA A 347 -29.46 25.69 37.43
N ARG A 348 -29.69 24.95 38.52
CA ARG A 348 -29.83 23.48 38.44
C ARG A 348 -31.21 23.18 37.82
N PRO A 349 -31.36 22.04 37.14
CA PRO A 349 -32.25 21.06 37.76
C PRO A 349 -31.74 19.61 37.71
N HIS A 350 -32.37 18.83 38.56
CA HIS A 350 -32.21 17.39 38.75
C HIS A 350 -32.61 16.59 37.51
N LEU A 351 -31.99 15.41 37.33
CA LEU A 351 -32.64 14.27 36.71
C LEU A 351 -32.41 13.03 37.59
N THR A 352 -33.51 12.33 37.86
CA THR A 352 -33.65 11.24 38.84
C THR A 352 -34.10 9.98 38.08
N ALA A 353 -33.86 8.78 38.64
CA ALA A 353 -34.44 7.48 38.22
C ALA A 353 -33.95 6.93 36.84
N CYS A 354 -34.03 5.64 36.48
CA CYS A 354 -34.22 4.33 37.16
C CYS A 354 -33.92 3.21 36.11
N VAL A 355 -33.63 1.93 36.40
CA VAL A 355 -33.10 1.19 37.58
C VAL A 355 -32.78 -0.26 37.12
N CYS A 356 -32.07 -1.06 37.94
CA CYS A 356 -31.85 -2.52 37.78
C CYS A 356 -30.95 -2.96 36.59
N VAL A 357 -30.34 -4.16 36.59
CA VAL A 357 -30.57 -5.37 37.41
C VAL A 357 -29.29 -5.83 38.12
N GLN A 358 -29.47 -6.32 39.35
CA GLN A 358 -28.49 -7.09 40.12
C GLN A 358 -29.16 -8.41 40.48
N LEU A 359 -28.54 -9.56 40.18
CA LEU A 359 -29.01 -10.88 40.61
C LEU A 359 -27.92 -11.95 40.49
N ILE A 360 -27.70 -12.64 41.62
CA ILE A 360 -26.90 -13.87 41.86
C ILE A 360 -25.36 -13.68 41.77
#